data_AF-A0A848WMM0-F1
#
_entry.id   AF-A0A848WMM0-F1
#
_cell.length_a   1.000
_cell.length_b   1.000
_cell.length_c   1.000
_cell.angle_alpha   90.00
_cell.angle_beta   90.00
_cell.angle_gamma   90.00
#
_symmetry.space_group_name_H-M   'P 1'
#
loop_
_entity.id
_entity.type
_entity.pdbx_description
1 polymer ?
#
loop_
_entity_poly.entity_id
_entity_poly.type
_entity_poly.pdbx_seq_one_letter_code
_entity_poly.pdbx_strand_id
1 'polypeptide(L)'
;MCAKSIFLPVVALIMGTSALSAEITFIRPGEIPPNPLEASDMSALDLDAIYRGIDLLGRIRSRASRGMIGTAVMNDFAKDDIDGTPGITVNDRDLAARVEISQARARAAQPWAANDLDNDGIVTRDELLVVARTKTEATARRQRQTRSIELTDEQREALVLDYVATFLGRDLDGDNTVTYAEAIASVDEERILTRIRTEGGALKPIWDVNDDGVINEVEVRLSIERLLDLFDSNGDNVVNNDEVQVSRKALFKARARVGDPSRGKRIKCTLPEVPRTAEVAVLQGNAGSAVTNLKFKIPNDPVVRMTEVFVPKGETDIYLIASLRSPTVLRMMGPGVERVKAVVGVAAQVALAAGNAELANTACHRGFLGIRVVDPGGVAKEFGRALGRDDLRAVVADRLGRVDLGTFTNDPDIRLANDALPVMTGDGQIVIDRFLSFDPGGLQMLDPSRIQSTVQVIARDVPPLEIGLIVLASEGMVEFVAPPPGFLTREIPKGVKREVPKSEANDSIVWQKTPDGGTRATFPLTVVVRRAIELPAGLTTERGVRLIVPDGVPKPRGAKNWRLNGG
;
A
#
# COMPACT_ATOMS: atom_id res chain seq x y z
N MET A 1 -46.42 -88.33 -13.13
CA MET A 1 -45.17 -89.11 -13.30
C MET A 1 -44.02 -88.28 -12.77
N CYS A 2 -43.40 -88.82 -11.72
CA CYS A 2 -42.13 -88.55 -11.04
C CYS A 2 -41.46 -87.17 -11.06
N ALA A 3 -41.37 -86.63 -9.83
CA ALA A 3 -40.40 -85.67 -9.35
C ALA A 3 -38.94 -86.05 -9.65
N LYS A 4 -38.08 -85.05 -9.84
CA LYS A 4 -36.63 -85.16 -9.67
C LYS A 4 -36.06 -83.92 -8.99
N SER A 5 -35.63 -84.11 -7.74
CA SER A 5 -34.71 -83.25 -7.01
C SER A 5 -33.39 -83.11 -7.76
N ILE A 6 -32.86 -81.88 -7.81
CA ILE A 6 -31.47 -81.62 -8.21
C ILE A 6 -30.74 -81.00 -7.01
N PHE A 7 -29.66 -81.67 -6.63
CA PHE A 7 -28.68 -81.33 -5.62
C PHE A 7 -27.98 -79.99 -5.94
N LEU A 8 -27.81 -79.15 -4.91
CA LEU A 8 -26.84 -78.05 -4.91
C LEU A 8 -25.40 -78.61 -4.84
N PRO A 9 -24.44 -78.07 -5.60
CA PRO A 9 -23.03 -78.16 -5.27
C PRO A 9 -22.61 -76.98 -4.38
N VAL A 10 -21.97 -77.31 -3.27
CA VAL A 10 -21.19 -76.41 -2.42
C VAL A 10 -19.97 -75.96 -3.23
N VAL A 11 -19.85 -74.66 -3.51
CA VAL A 11 -18.59 -74.03 -3.96
C VAL A 11 -18.09 -73.15 -2.82
N ALA A 12 -16.91 -73.50 -2.33
CA ALA A 12 -16.21 -72.80 -1.26
C ALA A 12 -15.85 -71.37 -1.68
N LEU A 13 -16.31 -70.40 -0.90
CA LEU A 13 -15.93 -69.00 -1.02
C LEU A 13 -14.52 -68.83 -0.40
N ILE A 14 -13.50 -68.69 -1.24
CA ILE A 14 -12.18 -68.21 -0.80
C ILE A 14 -12.30 -66.71 -0.59
N MET A 15 -12.45 -66.27 0.66
CA MET A 15 -12.28 -64.85 1.02
C MET A 15 -10.79 -64.53 1.02
N GLY A 16 -10.30 -63.96 -0.09
CA GLY A 16 -9.04 -63.24 -0.10
C GLY A 16 -9.23 -61.89 0.60
N THR A 17 -8.96 -61.84 1.90
CA THR A 17 -8.81 -60.57 2.61
C THR A 17 -7.46 -59.97 2.22
N SER A 18 -7.45 -59.06 1.26
CA SER A 18 -6.37 -58.09 1.10
C SER A 18 -6.39 -57.17 2.32
N ALA A 19 -5.64 -57.54 3.35
CA ALA A 19 -5.34 -56.65 4.46
C ALA A 19 -4.51 -55.48 3.89
N LEU A 20 -5.17 -54.36 3.63
CA LEU A 20 -4.49 -53.06 3.59
C LEU A 20 -3.91 -52.86 4.99
N SER A 21 -2.59 -53.02 5.13
CA SER A 21 -1.89 -52.64 6.34
C SER A 21 -2.00 -51.13 6.49
N ALA A 22 -2.97 -50.67 7.26
CA ALA A 22 -2.98 -49.32 7.77
C ALA A 22 -1.77 -49.19 8.71
N GLU A 23 -0.71 -48.58 8.22
CA GLU A 23 0.47 -48.26 9.02
C GLU A 23 0.06 -47.16 10.01
N ILE A 24 -0.16 -47.55 11.26
CA ILE A 24 -0.50 -46.62 12.34
C ILE A 24 0.80 -45.92 12.76
N THR A 25 1.04 -44.73 12.21
CA THR A 25 2.12 -43.85 12.67
C THR A 25 1.76 -43.23 14.02
N PHE A 26 2.52 -43.60 15.05
CA PHE A 26 2.43 -42.99 16.37
C PHE A 26 3.11 -41.62 16.36
N ILE A 27 2.31 -40.54 16.46
CA ILE A 27 2.82 -39.17 16.61
C ILE A 27 3.25 -38.98 18.07
N ARG A 28 4.47 -38.51 18.31
CA ARG A 28 4.97 -38.28 19.67
C ARG A 28 4.24 -37.08 20.30
N PRO A 29 3.92 -37.10 21.60
CA PRO A 29 3.37 -35.93 22.29
C PRO A 29 4.30 -34.72 22.12
N GLY A 30 3.86 -33.71 21.36
CA GLY A 30 4.62 -32.49 21.05
C GLY A 30 5.09 -32.35 19.60
N GLU A 31 4.98 -33.39 18.76
CA GLU A 31 5.13 -33.24 17.31
C GLU A 31 3.83 -32.67 16.72
N ILE A 32 3.89 -31.45 16.21
CA ILE A 32 2.83 -30.87 15.39
C ILE A 32 2.87 -31.65 14.07
N PRO A 33 1.81 -32.40 13.69
CA PRO A 33 1.79 -33.08 12.39
C PRO A 33 2.05 -32.05 11.28
N PRO A 34 2.84 -32.39 10.25
CA PRO A 34 3.08 -31.47 9.15
C PRO A 34 1.74 -31.01 8.61
N ASN A 35 1.57 -29.70 8.46
CA ASN A 35 0.31 -29.13 8.03
C ASN A 35 -0.08 -29.79 6.69
N PRO A 36 -1.24 -30.46 6.58
CA PRO A 36 -1.65 -31.15 5.36
C PRO A 36 -1.61 -30.25 4.12
N LEU A 37 -1.74 -28.94 4.30
CA LEU A 37 -1.67 -27.93 3.23
C LEU A 37 -0.25 -27.60 2.76
N GLU A 38 0.79 -27.88 3.56
CA GLU A 38 2.18 -27.85 3.06
C GLU A 38 2.49 -29.05 2.16
N ALA A 39 1.75 -30.16 2.34
CA ALA A 39 1.83 -31.37 1.52
C ALA A 39 0.80 -31.40 0.36
N SER A 40 -0.24 -30.58 0.42
CA SER A 40 -1.26 -30.48 -0.62
C SER A 40 -0.67 -29.86 -1.89
N ASP A 41 -0.68 -30.60 -2.99
CA ASP A 41 -0.11 -30.15 -4.25
C ASP A 41 -1.03 -29.14 -4.96
N MET A 42 -1.00 -27.90 -4.46
CA MET A 42 -1.70 -26.74 -5.04
C MET A 42 -1.18 -26.39 -6.45
N SER A 43 -0.16 -27.09 -6.96
CA SER A 43 0.32 -26.89 -8.33
C SER A 43 -0.57 -27.54 -9.39
N ALA A 44 -1.49 -28.43 -9.00
CA ALA A 44 -2.49 -29.01 -9.88
C ALA A 44 -3.69 -28.07 -10.15
N LEU A 45 -3.81 -26.97 -9.41
CA LEU A 45 -4.85 -25.97 -9.65
C LEU A 45 -4.50 -25.13 -10.88
N ASP A 46 -5.46 -24.98 -11.79
CA ASP A 46 -5.37 -24.00 -12.86
C ASP A 46 -5.38 -22.56 -12.31
N LEU A 47 -5.00 -21.61 -13.16
CA LEU A 47 -4.89 -20.21 -12.77
C LEU A 47 -6.23 -19.64 -12.26
N ASP A 48 -7.34 -20.06 -12.84
CA ASP A 48 -8.67 -19.57 -12.50
C ASP A 48 -9.14 -20.14 -11.17
N ALA A 49 -8.84 -21.39 -10.86
CA ALA A 49 -9.06 -22.02 -9.56
C ALA A 49 -8.26 -21.31 -8.47
N ILE A 50 -7.03 -20.90 -8.77
CA ILE A 50 -6.22 -20.11 -7.85
C ILE A 50 -6.88 -18.75 -7.57
N TYR A 51 -7.37 -18.08 -8.61
CA TYR A 51 -8.06 -16.80 -8.46
C TYR A 51 -9.39 -16.92 -7.73
N ARG A 52 -10.20 -17.95 -8.03
CA ARG A 52 -11.47 -18.25 -7.35
C ARG A 52 -11.20 -18.47 -5.86
N GLY A 53 -10.15 -19.23 -5.53
CA GLY A 53 -9.74 -19.48 -4.15
C GLY A 53 -9.33 -18.21 -3.40
N ILE A 54 -8.55 -17.33 -4.02
CA ILE A 54 -8.16 -16.05 -3.40
C ILE A 54 -9.39 -15.15 -3.17
N ASP A 55 -10.33 -15.11 -4.12
CA ASP A 55 -11.58 -14.36 -4.00
C ASP A 55 -12.43 -14.89 -2.83
N LEU A 56 -12.62 -16.21 -2.75
CA LEU A 56 -13.36 -16.87 -1.69
C LEU A 56 -12.75 -16.61 -0.30
N LEU A 57 -11.42 -16.70 -0.16
CA LEU A 57 -10.71 -16.36 1.08
C LEU A 57 -10.85 -14.90 1.49
N GLY A 58 -11.13 -13.99 0.55
CA GLY A 58 -11.44 -12.58 0.85
C GLY A 58 -12.80 -12.39 1.53
N ARG A 59 -13.71 -13.36 1.38
CA ARG A 59 -15.10 -13.30 1.87
C ARG A 59 -15.32 -14.09 3.17
N ILE A 60 -14.39 -14.97 3.54
CA ILE A 60 -14.46 -15.75 4.78
C ILE A 60 -14.23 -14.84 6.00
N ARG A 61 -15.22 -14.77 6.89
CA ARG A 61 -15.09 -14.16 8.23
C ARG A 61 -14.58 -15.21 9.22
N SER A 62 -13.96 -14.79 10.33
CA SER A 62 -13.34 -15.71 11.30
C SER A 62 -14.31 -16.79 11.79
N ARG A 63 -13.95 -18.08 11.61
CA ARG A 63 -14.74 -19.28 11.96
C ARG A 63 -16.13 -19.31 11.29
N ALA A 64 -16.15 -19.39 9.97
CA ALA A 64 -17.39 -19.60 9.22
C ALA A 64 -17.55 -21.08 8.83
N SER A 65 -18.73 -21.65 9.08
CA SER A 65 -19.06 -22.97 8.56
C SER A 65 -19.19 -22.94 7.04
N ARG A 66 -18.96 -24.09 6.40
CA ARG A 66 -19.08 -24.23 4.94
C ARG A 66 -20.42 -23.70 4.40
N GLY A 67 -21.52 -24.02 5.08
CA GLY A 67 -22.86 -23.56 4.72
C GLY A 67 -23.03 -22.03 4.81
N MET A 68 -22.43 -21.38 5.80
CA MET A 68 -22.46 -19.91 5.90
C MET A 68 -21.65 -19.25 4.79
N ILE A 69 -20.49 -19.81 4.46
CA ILE A 69 -19.65 -19.30 3.36
C ILE A 69 -20.38 -19.46 2.02
N GLY A 70 -20.93 -20.65 1.76
CA GLY A 70 -21.72 -20.91 0.56
C GLY A 70 -22.92 -19.96 0.42
N THR A 71 -23.68 -19.78 1.50
CA THR A 71 -24.84 -18.86 1.50
C THR A 71 -24.42 -17.41 1.24
N ALA A 72 -23.31 -16.95 1.80
CA ALA A 72 -22.82 -15.59 1.57
C ALA A 72 -22.45 -15.36 0.10
N VAL A 73 -21.74 -16.32 -0.52
CA VAL A 73 -21.37 -16.21 -1.95
C VAL A 73 -22.60 -16.30 -2.84
N MET A 74 -23.57 -17.17 -2.53
CA MET A 74 -24.81 -17.27 -3.30
C MET A 74 -25.68 -16.00 -3.18
N ASN A 75 -25.68 -15.33 -2.02
CA ASN A 75 -26.35 -14.05 -1.85
C ASN A 75 -25.67 -12.93 -2.66
N ASP A 76 -24.36 -13.00 -2.87
CA ASP A 76 -23.66 -12.06 -3.74
C ASP A 76 -23.97 -12.38 -5.22
N PHE A 77 -23.95 -13.67 -5.61
CA PHE A 77 -24.38 -14.13 -6.93
C PHE A 77 -25.78 -13.60 -7.30
N ALA A 78 -26.75 -13.73 -6.39
CA ALA A 78 -28.11 -13.28 -6.64
C ALA A 78 -28.25 -11.74 -6.74
N LYS A 79 -27.31 -10.95 -6.22
CA LYS A 79 -27.29 -9.49 -6.41
C LYS A 79 -26.62 -9.07 -7.71
N ASP A 80 -25.78 -9.97 -8.22
CA ASP A 80 -24.93 -9.76 -9.39
C ASP A 80 -25.64 -10.15 -10.70
N ASP A 81 -26.72 -10.93 -10.62
CA ASP A 81 -27.75 -11.07 -11.66
C ASP A 81 -28.68 -9.86 -11.58
N ILE A 82 -28.45 -8.87 -12.43
CA ILE A 82 -29.11 -7.56 -12.39
C ILE A 82 -30.22 -7.49 -13.42
N ASP A 83 -30.05 -8.14 -14.57
CA ASP A 83 -31.01 -8.11 -15.67
C ASP A 83 -32.16 -9.13 -15.52
N GLY A 84 -32.03 -10.08 -14.57
CA GLY A 84 -33.05 -11.08 -14.24
C GLY A 84 -33.04 -12.28 -15.18
N THR A 85 -32.07 -12.36 -16.10
CA THR A 85 -31.80 -13.56 -16.89
C THR A 85 -31.08 -14.57 -16.01
N PRO A 86 -31.48 -15.85 -15.97
CA PRO A 86 -30.82 -16.81 -15.10
C PRO A 86 -29.30 -16.89 -15.32
N GLY A 87 -28.53 -16.50 -14.30
CA GLY A 87 -27.08 -16.50 -14.33
C GLY A 87 -26.48 -15.11 -14.55
N ILE A 88 -25.17 -14.97 -14.36
CA ILE A 88 -24.47 -13.71 -14.58
C ILE A 88 -23.90 -13.71 -15.99
N THR A 89 -24.49 -12.91 -16.85
CA THR A 89 -24.15 -12.78 -18.26
C THR A 89 -23.24 -11.58 -18.52
N VAL A 90 -22.83 -11.40 -19.79
CA VAL A 90 -22.16 -10.17 -20.23
C VAL A 90 -23.05 -8.94 -20.06
N ASN A 91 -24.38 -9.09 -20.21
CA ASN A 91 -25.32 -7.98 -20.04
C ASN A 91 -25.37 -7.49 -18.59
N ASP A 92 -25.33 -8.40 -17.62
CA ASP A 92 -25.25 -8.04 -16.20
C ASP A 92 -23.98 -7.25 -15.88
N ARG A 93 -22.84 -7.67 -16.44
CA ARG A 93 -21.56 -6.96 -16.28
C ARG A 93 -21.60 -5.57 -16.90
N ASP A 94 -22.16 -5.43 -18.09
CA ASP A 94 -22.32 -4.14 -18.76
C ASP A 94 -23.33 -3.25 -18.01
N LEU A 95 -24.38 -3.82 -17.44
CA LEU A 95 -25.36 -3.10 -16.62
C LEU A 95 -24.73 -2.63 -15.31
N ALA A 96 -23.98 -3.49 -14.62
CA ALA A 96 -23.19 -3.13 -13.44
C ALA A 96 -22.23 -1.97 -13.75
N ALA A 97 -21.56 -2.00 -14.92
CA ALA A 97 -20.67 -0.92 -15.33
C ALA A 97 -21.41 0.39 -15.59
N ARG A 98 -22.58 0.35 -16.21
CA ARG A 98 -23.42 1.55 -16.38
C ARG A 98 -23.88 2.11 -15.05
N VAL A 99 -24.26 1.25 -14.10
CA VAL A 99 -24.62 1.66 -12.73
C VAL A 99 -23.43 2.32 -12.05
N GLU A 100 -22.23 1.73 -12.12
CA GLU A 100 -21.04 2.32 -11.50
C GLU A 100 -20.61 3.63 -12.17
N ILE A 101 -20.66 3.72 -13.50
CA ILE A 101 -20.42 4.97 -14.24
C ILE A 101 -21.41 6.04 -13.81
N SER A 102 -22.69 5.71 -13.72
CA SER A 102 -23.73 6.63 -13.25
C SER A 102 -23.43 7.12 -11.82
N GLN A 103 -23.06 6.23 -10.91
CA GLN A 103 -22.64 6.60 -9.56
C GLN A 103 -21.36 7.46 -9.54
N ALA A 104 -20.39 7.16 -10.41
CA ALA A 104 -19.17 7.94 -10.54
C ALA A 104 -19.46 9.37 -11.05
N ARG A 105 -20.30 9.51 -12.08
CA ARG A 105 -20.79 10.79 -12.58
C ARG A 105 -21.56 11.55 -11.49
N ALA A 106 -22.46 10.90 -10.76
CA ALA A 106 -23.19 11.52 -9.66
C ALA A 106 -22.25 12.05 -8.55
N ARG A 107 -21.24 11.26 -8.16
CA ARG A 107 -20.21 11.70 -7.20
C ARG A 107 -19.36 12.85 -7.73
N ALA A 108 -19.00 12.83 -9.02
CA ALA A 108 -18.20 13.87 -9.66
C ALA A 108 -18.99 15.19 -9.83
N ALA A 109 -20.29 15.09 -10.11
CA ALA A 109 -21.22 16.20 -10.28
C ALA A 109 -21.73 16.79 -8.96
N GLN A 110 -21.71 16.04 -7.85
CA GLN A 110 -22.20 16.54 -6.56
C GLN A 110 -21.53 17.86 -6.12
N PRO A 111 -20.20 18.05 -6.23
CA PRO A 111 -19.59 19.35 -5.99
C PRO A 111 -20.08 20.43 -6.95
N TRP A 112 -20.30 20.11 -8.23
CA TRP A 112 -20.81 21.06 -9.22
C TRP A 112 -22.21 21.56 -8.87
N ALA A 113 -23.16 20.66 -8.63
CA ALA A 113 -24.53 21.02 -8.26
C ALA A 113 -24.61 21.79 -6.93
N ALA A 114 -23.61 21.64 -6.05
CA ALA A 114 -23.55 22.38 -4.79
C ALA A 114 -22.93 23.79 -4.92
N ASN A 115 -22.41 24.15 -6.11
CA ASN A 115 -21.85 25.47 -6.38
C ASN A 115 -22.60 26.27 -7.45
N ASP A 116 -23.48 25.62 -8.23
CA ASP A 116 -24.43 26.27 -9.14
C ASP A 116 -25.58 26.86 -8.29
N LEU A 117 -25.49 28.16 -8.01
CA LEU A 117 -26.37 28.85 -7.05
C LEU A 117 -27.67 29.32 -7.69
N ASP A 118 -27.67 29.60 -8.99
CA ASP A 118 -28.86 30.04 -9.73
C ASP A 118 -29.49 28.95 -10.62
N ASN A 119 -28.88 27.76 -10.66
CA ASN A 119 -29.36 26.57 -11.36
C ASN A 119 -29.48 26.80 -12.88
N ASP A 120 -28.56 27.56 -13.46
CA ASP A 120 -28.45 27.76 -14.90
C ASP A 120 -27.63 26.67 -15.62
N GLY A 121 -26.99 25.78 -14.84
CA GLY A 121 -26.18 24.68 -15.33
C GLY A 121 -24.70 25.02 -15.54
N ILE A 122 -24.25 26.20 -15.13
CA ILE A 122 -22.89 26.71 -15.30
C ILE A 122 -22.40 27.25 -13.96
N VAL A 123 -21.30 26.71 -13.44
CA VAL A 123 -20.71 27.25 -12.21
C VAL A 123 -19.70 28.33 -12.56
N THR A 124 -20.05 29.58 -12.29
CA THR A 124 -19.22 30.74 -12.54
C THR A 124 -18.24 31.00 -11.39
N ARG A 125 -17.19 31.78 -11.69
CA ARG A 125 -16.25 32.27 -10.67
C ARG A 125 -16.93 33.03 -9.54
N ASP A 126 -17.97 33.82 -9.84
CA ASP A 126 -18.65 34.66 -8.85
C ASP A 126 -19.46 33.83 -7.87
N GLU A 127 -20.14 32.77 -8.34
CA GLU A 127 -20.83 31.83 -7.46
C GLU A 127 -19.85 31.07 -6.56
N LEU A 128 -18.71 30.65 -7.12
CA LEU A 128 -17.65 30.01 -6.35
C LEU A 128 -17.14 30.92 -5.23
N LEU A 129 -16.97 32.22 -5.47
CA LEU A 129 -16.58 33.17 -4.44
C LEU A 129 -17.63 33.25 -3.31
N VAL A 130 -18.92 33.25 -3.63
CA VAL A 130 -20.01 33.25 -2.63
C VAL A 130 -20.00 31.97 -1.79
N VAL A 131 -19.90 30.81 -2.44
CA VAL A 131 -19.85 29.51 -1.75
C VAL A 131 -18.60 29.38 -0.91
N ALA A 132 -17.45 29.77 -1.44
CA ALA A 132 -16.16 29.72 -0.75
C ALA A 132 -16.16 30.59 0.51
N ARG A 133 -16.69 31.82 0.43
CA ARG A 133 -16.85 32.72 1.58
C ARG A 133 -17.77 32.11 2.63
N THR A 134 -18.92 31.59 2.20
CA THR A 134 -19.88 30.93 3.10
C THR A 134 -19.27 29.71 3.80
N LYS A 135 -18.54 28.85 3.08
CA LYS A 135 -17.85 27.69 3.64
C LYS A 135 -16.72 28.11 4.58
N THR A 136 -15.95 29.13 4.23
CA THR A 136 -14.87 29.69 5.05
C THR A 136 -15.43 30.29 6.33
N GLU A 137 -16.52 31.04 6.26
CA GLU A 137 -17.22 31.57 7.43
C GLU A 137 -17.83 30.48 8.30
N ALA A 138 -18.50 29.49 7.71
CA ALA A 138 -19.05 28.36 8.47
C ALA A 138 -17.95 27.59 9.20
N THR A 139 -16.80 27.40 8.53
CA THR A 139 -15.60 26.82 9.13
C THR A 139 -15.06 27.72 10.24
N ALA A 140 -14.96 29.02 10.02
CA ALA A 140 -14.49 29.99 11.00
C ALA A 140 -15.43 30.09 12.22
N ARG A 141 -16.76 30.00 12.04
CA ARG A 141 -17.76 29.99 13.13
C ARG A 141 -17.68 28.70 13.95
N ARG A 142 -17.58 27.54 13.30
CA ARG A 142 -17.33 26.25 13.97
C ARG A 142 -16.01 26.28 14.74
N GLN A 143 -14.99 26.93 14.17
CA GLN A 143 -13.70 27.13 14.83
C GLN A 143 -13.77 28.14 15.98
N ARG A 144 -14.51 29.26 15.89
CA ARG A 144 -14.73 30.20 17.00
C ARG A 144 -15.38 29.54 18.21
N GLN A 145 -16.28 28.57 17.99
CA GLN A 145 -16.87 27.78 19.08
C GLN A 145 -15.87 26.80 19.74
N THR A 146 -14.74 26.50 19.11
CA THR A 146 -13.78 25.49 19.58
C THR A 146 -12.35 26.02 19.81
N ARG A 147 -12.01 27.24 19.36
CA ARG A 147 -10.67 27.84 19.37
C ARG A 147 -10.72 29.37 19.55
N SER A 148 -9.72 29.91 20.22
CA SER A 148 -9.54 31.33 20.57
C SER A 148 -8.71 32.14 19.56
N ILE A 149 -8.49 31.63 18.33
CA ILE A 149 -7.72 32.35 17.29
C ILE A 149 -8.64 32.61 16.11
N GLU A 150 -8.86 33.88 15.80
CA GLU A 150 -9.60 34.32 14.62
C GLU A 150 -8.69 34.27 13.38
N LEU A 151 -9.20 33.78 12.26
CA LEU A 151 -8.51 33.90 10.97
C LEU A 151 -8.43 35.38 10.59
N THR A 152 -7.24 35.83 10.18
CA THR A 152 -7.06 37.17 9.61
C THR A 152 -7.81 37.28 8.28
N ASP A 153 -8.11 38.50 7.85
CA ASP A 153 -8.85 38.72 6.61
C ASP A 153 -8.05 38.21 5.39
N GLU A 154 -6.72 38.36 5.40
CA GLU A 154 -5.86 37.83 4.33
C GLU A 154 -5.88 36.30 4.28
N GLN A 155 -5.92 35.63 5.44
CA GLN A 155 -6.02 34.17 5.51
C GLN A 155 -7.38 33.69 5.01
N ARG A 156 -8.46 34.41 5.30
CA ARG A 156 -9.80 34.10 4.79
C ARG A 156 -9.85 34.24 3.28
N GLU A 157 -9.32 35.33 2.75
CA GLU A 157 -9.31 35.57 1.32
C GLU A 157 -8.44 34.55 0.58
N ALA A 158 -7.28 34.18 1.14
CA ALA A 158 -6.44 33.13 0.56
C ALA A 158 -7.15 31.77 0.50
N LEU A 159 -7.91 31.39 1.54
CA LEU A 159 -8.71 30.16 1.54
C LEU A 159 -9.87 30.21 0.53
N VAL A 160 -10.49 31.39 0.37
CA VAL A 160 -11.53 31.61 -0.64
C VAL A 160 -10.95 31.42 -2.04
N LEU A 161 -9.83 32.07 -2.34
CA LEU A 161 -9.18 31.99 -3.65
C LEU A 161 -8.62 30.59 -3.95
N ASP A 162 -8.08 29.88 -2.95
CA ASP A 162 -7.62 28.49 -3.10
C ASP A 162 -8.78 27.54 -3.47
N TYR A 163 -9.96 27.73 -2.85
CA TYR A 163 -11.16 26.98 -3.20
C TYR A 163 -11.59 27.25 -4.65
N VAL A 164 -11.65 28.53 -5.05
CA VAL A 164 -12.02 28.91 -6.42
C VAL A 164 -11.02 28.33 -7.43
N ALA A 165 -9.71 28.48 -7.19
CA ALA A 165 -8.68 27.95 -8.08
C ALA A 165 -8.72 26.43 -8.18
N THR A 166 -8.95 25.72 -7.07
CA THR A 166 -9.09 24.26 -7.06
C THR A 166 -10.31 23.81 -7.86
N PHE A 167 -11.43 24.54 -7.78
CA PHE A 167 -12.65 24.19 -8.48
C PHE A 167 -12.54 24.49 -9.99
N LEU A 168 -12.03 25.67 -10.35
CA LEU A 168 -11.73 26.06 -11.73
C LEU A 168 -10.63 25.20 -12.37
N GLY A 169 -9.86 24.42 -11.60
CA GLY A 169 -8.99 23.39 -12.18
C GLY A 169 -9.73 22.29 -12.97
N ARG A 170 -11.07 22.32 -13.00
CA ARG A 170 -11.93 21.46 -13.82
C ARG A 170 -12.41 22.12 -15.11
N ASP A 171 -12.25 23.43 -15.25
CA ASP A 171 -12.51 24.18 -16.48
C ASP A 171 -11.53 23.70 -17.55
N LEU A 172 -12.05 23.06 -18.60
CA LEU A 172 -11.24 22.41 -19.63
C LEU A 172 -11.03 23.32 -20.85
N ASP A 173 -11.92 24.29 -21.08
CA ASP A 173 -11.85 25.20 -22.22
C ASP A 173 -11.30 26.60 -21.86
N GLY A 174 -11.15 26.89 -20.57
CA GLY A 174 -10.52 28.08 -20.02
C GLY A 174 -11.44 29.30 -20.01
N ASP A 175 -12.76 29.12 -20.08
CA ASP A 175 -13.73 30.21 -20.08
C ASP A 175 -14.03 30.80 -18.68
N ASN A 176 -13.37 30.28 -17.63
CA ASN A 176 -13.56 30.59 -16.22
C ASN A 176 -14.93 30.20 -15.66
N THR A 177 -15.59 29.24 -16.31
CA THR A 177 -16.78 28.59 -15.80
C THR A 177 -16.58 27.08 -15.76
N VAL A 178 -17.48 26.36 -15.08
CA VAL A 178 -17.45 24.90 -15.06
C VAL A 178 -18.85 24.38 -15.36
N THR A 179 -19.01 23.81 -16.53
CA THR A 179 -20.24 23.15 -16.98
C THR A 179 -20.39 21.78 -16.33
N TYR A 180 -21.61 21.21 -16.39
CA TYR A 180 -21.84 19.82 -15.97
C TYR A 180 -20.91 18.83 -16.69
N ALA A 181 -20.69 19.03 -18.00
CA ALA A 181 -19.87 18.15 -18.83
C ALA A 181 -18.41 18.11 -18.33
N GLU A 182 -17.84 19.26 -18.01
CA GLU A 182 -16.49 19.38 -17.45
C GLU A 182 -16.39 18.80 -16.05
N ALA A 183 -17.43 19.02 -15.22
CA ALA A 183 -17.48 18.47 -13.87
C ALA A 183 -17.40 16.94 -13.85
N ILE A 184 -17.99 16.26 -14.85
CA ILE A 184 -17.95 14.79 -14.99
C ILE A 184 -16.82 14.28 -15.90
N ALA A 185 -16.10 15.15 -16.62
CA ALA A 185 -15.05 14.75 -17.57
C ALA A 185 -13.91 13.94 -16.94
N SER A 186 -13.71 14.08 -15.62
CA SER A 186 -12.76 13.28 -14.84
C SER A 186 -13.15 11.79 -14.69
N VAL A 187 -14.40 11.42 -15.03
CA VAL A 187 -14.88 10.04 -14.94
C VAL A 187 -14.34 9.25 -16.13
N ASP A 188 -13.38 8.38 -15.86
CA ASP A 188 -12.79 7.48 -16.84
C ASP A 188 -13.69 6.26 -17.08
N GLU A 189 -14.69 6.44 -17.93
CA GLU A 189 -15.72 5.43 -18.23
C GLU A 189 -15.14 4.18 -18.87
N GLU A 190 -14.20 4.34 -19.80
CA GLU A 190 -13.54 3.23 -20.48
C GLU A 190 -12.77 2.37 -19.48
N ARG A 191 -12.10 3.00 -18.50
CA ARG A 191 -11.44 2.26 -17.43
C ARG A 191 -12.42 1.56 -16.51
N ILE A 192 -13.55 2.15 -16.17
CA ILE A 192 -14.58 1.49 -15.35
C ILE A 192 -15.13 0.26 -16.10
N LEU A 193 -15.48 0.42 -17.37
CA LEU A 193 -15.92 -0.68 -18.24
C LEU A 193 -14.87 -1.78 -18.34
N THR A 194 -13.62 -1.41 -18.64
CA THR A 194 -12.52 -2.36 -18.77
C THR A 194 -12.29 -3.10 -17.47
N ARG A 195 -12.26 -2.39 -16.34
CA ARG A 195 -12.08 -2.99 -15.02
C ARG A 195 -13.20 -3.97 -14.68
N ILE A 196 -14.46 -3.61 -14.90
CA ILE A 196 -15.58 -4.53 -14.60
C ILE A 196 -15.54 -5.76 -15.50
N ARG A 197 -15.22 -5.59 -16.78
CA ARG A 197 -15.12 -6.69 -17.75
C ARG A 197 -13.93 -7.61 -17.49
N THR A 198 -12.80 -7.09 -17.01
CA THR A 198 -11.53 -7.84 -16.93
C THR A 198 -11.08 -8.18 -15.52
N GLU A 199 -11.29 -7.28 -14.55
CA GLU A 199 -10.87 -7.44 -13.16
C GLU A 199 -12.04 -7.92 -12.26
N GLY A 200 -13.25 -7.89 -12.80
CA GLY A 200 -14.49 -8.41 -12.21
C GLY A 200 -15.01 -7.53 -11.07
N GLY A 201 -16.14 -6.88 -11.34
CA GLY A 201 -17.10 -6.50 -10.29
C GLY A 201 -17.87 -7.75 -9.86
N ALA A 202 -19.20 -7.70 -9.99
CA ALA A 202 -20.11 -8.84 -9.93
C ALA A 202 -19.44 -10.12 -10.48
N LEU A 203 -19.37 -11.19 -9.67
CA LEU A 203 -18.52 -12.40 -9.80
C LEU A 203 -17.63 -12.47 -11.06
N LYS A 204 -16.31 -12.42 -10.82
CA LYS A 204 -15.26 -12.48 -11.86
C LYS A 204 -15.51 -13.59 -12.90
N PRO A 205 -15.13 -13.38 -14.18
CA PRO A 205 -15.23 -14.41 -15.23
C PRO A 205 -14.65 -15.77 -14.84
N ILE A 206 -13.69 -15.79 -13.93
CA ILE A 206 -13.12 -17.00 -13.34
C ILE A 206 -14.17 -17.96 -12.73
N TRP A 207 -15.41 -17.55 -12.45
CA TRP A 207 -16.45 -18.45 -11.92
C TRP A 207 -17.23 -19.20 -13.00
N ASP A 208 -17.04 -18.84 -14.27
CA ASP A 208 -17.57 -19.54 -15.45
C ASP A 208 -16.66 -20.74 -15.72
N VAL A 209 -17.09 -21.93 -15.27
CA VAL A 209 -16.23 -23.13 -15.29
C VAL A 209 -16.22 -23.79 -16.66
N ASN A 210 -17.31 -23.65 -17.43
CA ASN A 210 -17.46 -24.25 -18.74
C ASN A 210 -17.13 -23.29 -19.90
N ASP A 211 -16.85 -22.01 -19.60
CA ASP A 211 -16.53 -20.93 -20.55
C ASP A 211 -17.67 -20.72 -21.58
N ASP A 212 -18.92 -20.90 -21.16
CA ASP A 212 -20.10 -20.65 -21.99
C ASP A 212 -20.54 -19.18 -22.01
N GLY A 213 -19.87 -18.33 -21.21
CA GLY A 213 -20.12 -16.91 -21.09
C GLY A 213 -21.19 -16.55 -20.05
N VAL A 214 -21.75 -17.54 -19.35
CA VAL A 214 -22.83 -17.40 -18.36
C VAL A 214 -22.46 -18.12 -17.07
N ILE A 215 -22.21 -17.35 -16.01
CA ILE A 215 -21.96 -17.96 -14.70
C ILE A 215 -23.31 -18.37 -14.10
N ASN A 216 -23.56 -19.66 -13.91
CA ASN A 216 -24.80 -20.13 -13.28
C ASN A 216 -24.59 -20.56 -11.82
N GLU A 217 -25.70 -20.72 -11.08
CA GLU A 217 -25.69 -21.09 -9.65
C GLU A 217 -24.98 -22.43 -9.39
N VAL A 218 -25.11 -23.39 -10.31
CA VAL A 218 -24.53 -24.73 -10.17
C VAL A 218 -23.00 -24.64 -10.23
N GLU A 219 -22.46 -23.87 -11.16
CA GLU A 219 -21.02 -23.65 -11.30
C GLU A 219 -20.41 -22.97 -10.08
N VAL A 220 -21.09 -21.95 -9.56
CA VAL A 220 -20.68 -21.24 -8.35
C VAL A 220 -20.66 -22.20 -7.17
N ARG A 221 -21.72 -22.98 -6.97
CA ARG A 221 -21.80 -23.95 -5.86
C ARG A 221 -20.73 -25.02 -5.95
N LEU A 222 -20.54 -25.64 -7.11
CA LEU A 222 -19.51 -26.66 -7.32
C LEU A 222 -18.10 -26.10 -7.11
N SER A 223 -17.86 -24.86 -7.54
CA SER A 223 -16.57 -24.17 -7.34
C SER A 223 -16.32 -23.87 -5.87
N ILE A 224 -17.35 -23.40 -5.14
CA ILE A 224 -17.25 -23.17 -3.70
C ILE A 224 -16.94 -24.48 -2.97
N GLU A 225 -17.67 -25.55 -3.25
CA GLU A 225 -17.49 -26.84 -2.58
C GLU A 225 -16.07 -27.37 -2.77
N ARG A 226 -15.57 -27.38 -4.02
CA ARG A 226 -14.20 -27.80 -4.35
C ARG A 226 -13.13 -26.97 -3.63
N LEU A 227 -13.34 -25.66 -3.50
CA LEU A 227 -12.40 -24.77 -2.82
C LEU A 227 -12.49 -24.86 -1.30
N LEU A 228 -13.68 -25.10 -0.74
CA LEU A 228 -13.84 -25.31 0.69
C LEU A 228 -13.26 -26.67 1.11
N ASP A 229 -13.37 -27.72 0.30
CA ASP A 229 -12.68 -29.00 0.53
C ASP A 229 -11.17 -28.84 0.58
N LEU A 230 -10.66 -27.88 -0.18
CA LEU A 230 -9.25 -27.56 -0.20
C LEU A 230 -8.81 -26.74 1.03
N PHE A 231 -9.68 -25.88 1.56
CA PHE A 231 -9.35 -25.01 2.70
C PHE A 231 -9.57 -25.70 4.05
N ASP A 232 -10.62 -26.51 4.16
CA ASP A 232 -10.99 -27.29 5.34
C ASP A 232 -10.11 -28.55 5.44
N SER A 233 -8.83 -28.31 5.72
CA SER A 233 -7.80 -29.34 5.72
C SER A 233 -7.99 -30.41 6.80
N ASN A 234 -8.74 -30.09 7.86
CA ASN A 234 -8.97 -30.98 8.99
C ASN A 234 -10.34 -31.71 8.91
N GLY A 235 -11.22 -31.32 7.98
CA GLY A 235 -12.51 -31.96 7.71
C GLY A 235 -13.59 -31.68 8.76
N ASP A 236 -13.46 -30.63 9.57
CA ASP A 236 -14.41 -30.27 10.63
C ASP A 236 -15.61 -29.43 10.12
N ASN A 237 -15.70 -29.20 8.81
CA ASN A 237 -16.71 -28.37 8.15
C ASN A 237 -16.69 -26.89 8.57
N VAL A 238 -15.59 -26.42 9.16
CA VAL A 238 -15.39 -25.03 9.60
C VAL A 238 -14.04 -24.52 9.12
N VAL A 239 -14.04 -23.57 8.19
CA VAL A 239 -12.80 -22.93 7.77
C VAL A 239 -12.37 -21.90 8.82
N ASN A 240 -11.29 -22.21 9.54
CA ASN A 240 -10.76 -21.35 10.61
C ASN A 240 -9.66 -20.39 10.10
N ASN A 241 -9.19 -19.49 10.97
CA ASN A 241 -8.21 -18.47 10.57
C ASN A 241 -6.86 -19.07 10.14
N ASP A 242 -6.43 -20.16 10.76
CA ASP A 242 -5.16 -20.79 10.45
C ASP A 242 -5.21 -21.45 9.06
N GLU A 243 -6.31 -22.14 8.76
CA GLU A 243 -6.61 -22.69 7.44
C GLU A 243 -6.69 -21.61 6.35
N VAL A 244 -7.31 -20.46 6.66
CA VAL A 244 -7.33 -19.30 5.75
C VAL A 244 -5.91 -18.79 5.47
N GLN A 245 -5.07 -18.63 6.49
CA GLN A 245 -3.71 -18.11 6.32
C GLN A 245 -2.84 -19.06 5.50
N VAL A 246 -2.95 -20.36 5.78
CA VAL A 246 -2.16 -21.39 5.09
C VAL A 246 -2.61 -21.51 3.63
N SER A 247 -3.92 -21.60 3.39
CA SER A 247 -4.49 -21.63 2.03
C SER A 247 -4.13 -20.38 1.24
N ARG A 248 -4.16 -19.20 1.88
CA ARG A 248 -3.74 -17.93 1.27
C ARG A 248 -2.28 -17.98 0.85
N LYS A 249 -1.37 -18.42 1.72
CA LYS A 249 0.06 -18.57 1.41
C LYS A 249 0.27 -19.54 0.24
N ALA A 250 -0.44 -20.67 0.24
CA ALA A 250 -0.32 -21.68 -0.79
C ALA A 250 -0.84 -21.21 -2.16
N LEU A 251 -2.00 -20.58 -2.22
CA LEU A 251 -2.55 -19.98 -3.45
C LEU A 251 -1.67 -18.86 -4.00
N PHE A 252 -1.12 -17.99 -3.15
CA PHE A 252 -0.19 -16.96 -3.62
C PHE A 252 1.11 -17.56 -4.18
N LYS A 253 1.59 -18.67 -3.60
CA LYS A 253 2.76 -19.42 -4.11
C LYS A 253 2.44 -20.09 -5.45
N ALA A 254 1.27 -20.71 -5.59
CA ALA A 254 0.82 -21.31 -6.85
C ALA A 254 0.66 -20.25 -7.95
N ARG A 255 0.02 -19.11 -7.64
CA ARG A 255 -0.08 -17.97 -8.56
C ARG A 255 1.28 -17.48 -9.05
N ALA A 256 2.28 -17.45 -8.17
CA ALA A 256 3.63 -17.01 -8.53
C ALA A 256 4.31 -17.98 -9.53
N ARG A 257 3.96 -19.27 -9.51
CA ARG A 257 4.51 -20.31 -10.40
C ARG A 257 3.86 -20.32 -11.79
N VAL A 258 2.55 -20.07 -11.87
CA VAL A 258 1.76 -20.21 -13.13
C VAL A 258 2.01 -19.07 -14.14
N GLY A 259 2.82 -18.05 -13.81
CA GLY A 259 3.24 -17.04 -14.78
C GLY A 259 2.06 -16.23 -15.35
N ASP A 260 1.29 -15.59 -14.46
CA ASP A 260 0.16 -14.70 -14.77
C ASP A 260 0.39 -13.86 -16.05
N PRO A 261 -0.36 -14.10 -17.16
CA PRO A 261 -0.21 -13.38 -18.44
C PRO A 261 -0.38 -11.86 -18.29
N SER A 262 -1.10 -11.43 -17.25
CA SER A 262 -1.29 -10.02 -16.89
C SER A 262 0.01 -9.34 -16.50
N ARG A 263 1.04 -10.08 -16.04
CA ARG A 263 2.36 -9.52 -15.73
C ARG A 263 3.09 -9.04 -16.99
N GLY A 264 2.97 -9.78 -18.10
CA GLY A 264 3.64 -9.45 -19.35
C GLY A 264 3.07 -8.22 -20.09
N LYS A 265 1.78 -7.90 -19.88
CA LYS A 265 1.12 -6.74 -20.53
C LYS A 265 1.21 -5.43 -19.73
N ARG A 266 1.81 -5.44 -18.52
CA ARG A 266 1.81 -4.29 -17.60
C ARG A 266 2.96 -3.30 -17.77
N ILE A 267 4.03 -3.68 -18.48
CA ILE A 267 5.17 -2.79 -18.72
C ILE A 267 4.96 -2.12 -20.09
N LYS A 268 4.13 -1.07 -20.13
CA LYS A 268 3.96 -0.21 -21.32
C LYS A 268 4.95 0.96 -21.34
N CYS A 269 6.16 0.76 -20.82
CA CYS A 269 7.15 1.81 -20.80
C CYS A 269 8.46 1.33 -21.42
N THR A 270 9.09 2.20 -22.19
CA THR A 270 10.38 1.96 -22.82
C THR A 270 11.46 2.33 -21.82
N LEU A 271 12.23 1.34 -21.37
CA LEU A 271 13.47 1.60 -20.66
C LEU A 271 14.52 2.10 -21.67
N PRO A 272 15.47 2.97 -21.27
CA PRO A 272 16.58 3.35 -22.12
C PRO A 272 17.32 2.12 -22.65
N GLU A 273 17.82 2.19 -23.88
CA GLU A 273 18.62 1.10 -24.44
C GLU A 273 19.90 0.92 -23.62
N VAL A 274 20.16 -0.33 -23.21
CA VAL A 274 21.36 -0.69 -22.44
C VAL A 274 22.32 -1.46 -23.34
N PRO A 275 23.59 -1.03 -23.48
CA PRO A 275 24.58 -1.75 -24.27
C PRO A 275 24.69 -3.21 -23.82
N ARG A 276 24.71 -4.15 -24.78
CA ARG A 276 24.83 -5.60 -24.50
C ARG A 276 26.14 -5.97 -23.80
N THR A 277 27.16 -5.13 -23.91
CA THR A 277 28.47 -5.32 -23.28
C THR A 277 28.53 -4.85 -21.83
N ALA A 278 27.52 -4.10 -21.36
CA ALA A 278 27.49 -3.58 -20.00
C ALA A 278 26.79 -4.56 -19.05
N GLU A 279 27.25 -4.64 -17.81
CA GLU A 279 26.55 -5.32 -16.72
C GLU A 279 25.29 -4.54 -16.32
N VAL A 280 24.22 -5.26 -16.01
CA VAL A 280 22.97 -4.64 -15.55
C VAL A 280 22.63 -5.10 -14.15
N ALA A 281 22.56 -4.14 -13.23
CA ALA A 281 22.18 -4.36 -11.86
C ALA A 281 20.81 -3.72 -11.58
N VAL A 282 19.92 -4.46 -10.93
CA VAL A 282 18.60 -3.98 -10.52
C VAL A 282 18.53 -3.84 -9.02
N LEU A 283 18.15 -2.67 -8.52
CA LEU A 283 17.82 -2.43 -7.11
C LEU A 283 16.32 -2.30 -6.98
N GLN A 284 15.68 -3.22 -6.26
CA GLN A 284 14.25 -3.15 -5.97
C GLN A 284 14.01 -3.11 -4.47
N GLY A 285 13.14 -2.20 -4.04
CA GLY A 285 12.72 -2.14 -2.65
C GLY A 285 11.67 -1.08 -2.38
N ASN A 286 11.24 -0.97 -1.13
CA ASN A 286 10.28 0.06 -0.74
C ASN A 286 10.98 1.40 -0.50
N ALA A 287 12.13 1.39 0.15
CA ALA A 287 12.77 2.58 0.67
C ALA A 287 14.27 2.40 0.94
N GLY A 288 15.02 3.51 0.98
CA GLY A 288 16.35 3.56 1.58
C GLY A 288 16.33 3.49 3.11
N SER A 289 17.42 3.01 3.72
CA SER A 289 17.52 2.82 5.18
C SER A 289 17.78 4.10 5.97
N ALA A 290 18.30 5.15 5.33
CA ALA A 290 18.55 6.44 5.97
C ALA A 290 17.55 7.51 5.52
N VAL A 291 17.31 8.47 6.39
CA VAL A 291 16.45 9.64 6.12
C VAL A 291 17.34 10.83 5.75
N THR A 292 16.91 11.65 4.79
CA THR A 292 17.67 12.84 4.37
C THR A 292 16.98 14.14 4.81
N ASN A 293 17.75 15.22 4.87
CA ASN A 293 17.22 16.59 5.00
C ASN A 293 16.62 17.13 3.68
N LEU A 294 16.55 16.34 2.61
CA LEU A 294 16.15 16.86 1.31
C LEU A 294 14.63 16.86 1.11
N LYS A 295 14.19 17.72 0.21
CA LYS A 295 12.84 17.80 -0.32
C LYS A 295 12.90 17.82 -1.83
N PHE A 296 12.23 16.86 -2.45
CA PHE A 296 12.02 16.86 -3.90
C PHE A 296 10.74 17.64 -4.19
N LYS A 297 10.76 18.56 -5.16
CA LYS A 297 9.55 19.27 -5.59
C LYS A 297 8.65 18.37 -6.43
N ILE A 298 7.98 17.45 -5.76
CA ILE A 298 6.97 16.54 -6.31
C ILE A 298 5.71 16.58 -5.43
N PRO A 299 4.54 16.15 -5.94
CA PRO A 299 3.30 16.14 -5.17
C PRO A 299 3.45 15.36 -3.85
N ASN A 300 2.67 15.76 -2.84
CA ASN A 300 2.59 15.14 -1.51
C ASN A 300 3.82 15.24 -0.60
N ASP A 301 4.89 15.93 -1.03
CA ASP A 301 6.08 16.22 -0.21
C ASP A 301 6.62 14.99 0.58
N PRO A 302 6.93 13.87 -0.10
CA PRO A 302 7.32 12.63 0.56
C PRO A 302 8.66 12.74 1.28
N VAL A 303 8.89 11.81 2.22
CA VAL A 303 10.19 11.62 2.88
C VAL A 303 11.20 11.12 1.83
N VAL A 304 12.28 11.87 1.65
CA VAL A 304 13.40 11.47 0.77
C VAL A 304 14.38 10.65 1.59
N ARG A 305 14.64 9.44 1.14
CA ARG A 305 15.50 8.46 1.82
C ARG A 305 16.83 8.29 1.10
N MET A 306 17.74 7.51 1.66
CA MET A 306 19.06 7.27 1.10
C MET A 306 19.52 5.83 1.26
N THR A 307 20.27 5.38 0.26
CA THR A 307 20.91 4.06 0.18
C THR A 307 22.36 4.25 -0.28
N GLU A 308 23.30 3.54 0.34
CA GLU A 308 24.68 3.44 -0.15
C GLU A 308 24.81 2.30 -1.16
N VAL A 309 25.47 2.56 -2.29
CA VAL A 309 25.74 1.55 -3.32
C VAL A 309 27.25 1.45 -3.49
N PHE A 310 27.82 0.36 -2.98
CA PHE A 310 29.23 0.04 -3.13
C PHE A 310 29.47 -0.64 -4.49
N VAL A 311 30.38 -0.05 -5.27
CA VAL A 311 30.74 -0.50 -6.60
C VAL A 311 32.18 -1.03 -6.56
N PRO A 312 32.38 -2.35 -6.75
CA PRO A 312 33.72 -2.93 -6.74
C PRO A 312 34.50 -2.51 -7.99
N LYS A 313 35.83 -2.51 -7.87
CA LYS A 313 36.72 -2.29 -9.00
C LYS A 313 36.45 -3.33 -10.10
N GLY A 314 36.51 -2.90 -11.35
CA GLY A 314 36.29 -3.72 -12.54
C GLY A 314 36.38 -2.86 -13.79
N GLU A 315 36.37 -3.51 -14.96
CA GLU A 315 36.51 -2.83 -16.25
C GLU A 315 35.18 -2.76 -17.01
N THR A 316 34.21 -3.63 -16.69
CA THR A 316 32.89 -3.64 -17.33
C THR A 316 32.04 -2.49 -16.82
N ASP A 317 31.44 -1.74 -17.73
CA ASP A 317 30.46 -0.71 -17.42
C ASP A 317 29.21 -1.32 -16.74
N ILE A 318 28.60 -0.57 -15.82
CA ILE A 318 27.41 -0.95 -15.07
C ILE A 318 26.28 0.03 -15.40
N TYR A 319 25.12 -0.54 -15.73
CA TYR A 319 23.86 0.17 -15.84
C TYR A 319 22.97 -0.24 -14.66
N LEU A 320 22.61 0.74 -13.83
CA LEU A 320 21.84 0.52 -12.61
C LEU A 320 20.38 0.90 -12.83
N ILE A 321 19.48 -0.03 -12.53
CA ILE A 321 18.03 0.22 -12.59
C ILE A 321 17.50 0.24 -11.16
N ALA A 322 16.94 1.36 -10.73
CA ALA A 322 16.40 1.55 -9.38
C ALA A 322 14.87 1.62 -9.41
N SER A 323 14.23 0.56 -8.92
CA SER A 323 12.77 0.43 -8.80
C SER A 323 12.36 0.53 -7.32
N LEU A 324 12.33 1.75 -6.80
CA LEU A 324 12.04 2.06 -5.40
C LEU A 324 10.65 2.67 -5.22
N ARG A 325 9.91 2.37 -4.14
CA ARG A 325 8.57 2.95 -3.90
C ARG A 325 8.59 4.37 -3.37
N SER A 326 9.67 4.77 -2.72
CA SER A 326 9.84 6.11 -2.16
C SER A 326 11.01 6.82 -2.83
N PRO A 327 10.95 8.16 -2.95
CA PRO A 327 12.06 8.93 -3.49
C PRO A 327 13.34 8.68 -2.71
N THR A 328 14.41 8.34 -3.41
CA THR A 328 15.64 7.86 -2.78
C THR A 328 16.87 8.47 -3.45
N VAL A 329 17.82 8.88 -2.62
CA VAL A 329 19.17 9.27 -3.04
C VAL A 329 20.07 8.04 -2.99
N LEU A 330 20.71 7.70 -4.10
CA LEU A 330 21.74 6.66 -4.15
C LEU A 330 23.11 7.32 -3.99
N ARG A 331 23.86 6.94 -2.96
CA ARG A 331 25.25 7.34 -2.78
C ARG A 331 26.17 6.29 -3.36
N MET A 332 26.78 6.60 -4.50
CA MET A 332 27.73 5.72 -5.15
C MET A 332 29.07 5.78 -4.41
N MET A 333 29.59 4.61 -4.04
CA MET A 333 30.84 4.49 -3.27
C MET A 333 31.71 3.36 -3.83
N GLY A 334 32.97 3.33 -3.40
CA GLY A 334 33.91 2.27 -3.74
C GLY A 334 34.83 2.62 -4.90
N PRO A 335 35.83 1.75 -5.18
CA PRO A 335 36.85 2.02 -6.18
C PRO A 335 36.35 1.90 -7.63
N GLY A 336 35.15 1.36 -7.85
CA GLY A 336 34.57 1.16 -9.18
C GLY A 336 33.47 2.14 -9.56
N VAL A 337 33.27 3.25 -8.85
CA VAL A 337 32.14 4.18 -9.09
C VAL A 337 32.06 4.65 -10.55
N GLU A 338 33.19 4.88 -11.21
CA GLU A 338 33.24 5.31 -12.63
C GLU A 338 32.75 4.24 -13.63
N ARG A 339 32.57 2.99 -13.18
CA ARG A 339 31.92 1.94 -13.98
C ARG A 339 30.43 2.21 -14.15
N VAL A 340 29.78 2.87 -13.19
CA VAL A 340 28.35 3.17 -13.29
C VAL A 340 28.15 4.27 -14.33
N LYS A 341 27.71 3.89 -15.53
CA LYS A 341 27.51 4.83 -16.64
C LYS A 341 26.13 5.47 -16.63
N ALA A 342 25.12 4.73 -16.17
CA ALA A 342 23.77 5.26 -16.06
C ALA A 342 23.01 4.68 -14.87
N VAL A 343 22.11 5.48 -14.33
CA VAL A 343 21.12 5.11 -13.31
C VAL A 343 19.73 5.48 -13.81
N VAL A 344 18.83 4.50 -13.82
CA VAL A 344 17.45 4.67 -14.27
C VAL A 344 16.49 4.44 -13.10
N GLY A 345 15.82 5.49 -12.64
CA GLY A 345 14.69 5.40 -11.71
C GLY A 345 13.41 5.00 -12.44
N VAL A 346 12.71 3.98 -11.95
CA VAL A 346 11.58 3.35 -12.67
C VAL A 346 10.25 3.51 -11.93
N ALA A 347 10.31 3.57 -10.59
CA ALA A 347 9.12 3.60 -9.75
C ALA A 347 8.93 4.97 -9.10
N ALA A 348 9.77 5.33 -8.12
CA ALA A 348 9.84 6.67 -7.57
C ALA A 348 11.04 7.44 -8.14
N GLN A 349 11.07 8.75 -7.86
CA GLN A 349 12.19 9.60 -8.24
C GLN A 349 13.47 9.17 -7.53
N VAL A 350 14.52 8.96 -8.31
CA VAL A 350 15.87 8.66 -7.83
C VAL A 350 16.78 9.84 -8.10
N ALA A 351 17.70 10.11 -7.17
CA ALA A 351 18.76 11.10 -7.30
C ALA A 351 20.11 10.48 -6.93
N LEU A 352 21.21 11.09 -7.36
CA LEU A 352 22.57 10.60 -7.09
C LEU A 352 23.33 11.57 -6.18
N ALA A 353 23.98 11.00 -5.17
CA ALA A 353 24.99 11.66 -4.37
C ALA A 353 26.35 11.04 -4.74
N ALA A 354 27.14 11.78 -5.53
CA ALA A 354 28.39 11.33 -6.15
C ALA A 354 28.25 10.35 -7.33
N GLY A 355 29.35 10.25 -8.10
CA GLY A 355 29.41 9.56 -9.38
C GLY A 355 29.15 10.49 -10.57
N ASN A 356 29.59 10.07 -11.75
CA ASN A 356 29.40 10.80 -13.02
C ASN A 356 28.37 10.10 -13.92
N ALA A 357 27.51 9.26 -13.33
CA ALA A 357 26.54 8.47 -14.08
C ALA A 357 25.44 9.37 -14.67
N GLU A 358 24.98 9.05 -15.87
CA GLU A 358 23.77 9.65 -16.42
C GLU A 358 22.55 9.24 -15.58
N LEU A 359 21.66 10.18 -15.28
CA LEU A 359 20.48 9.92 -14.46
C LEU A 359 19.22 10.14 -15.30
N ALA A 360 18.38 9.12 -15.37
CA ALA A 360 17.05 9.20 -15.97
C ALA A 360 15.99 8.71 -15.00
N ASN A 361 14.83 9.37 -14.95
CA ASN A 361 13.66 8.89 -14.22
C ASN A 361 12.52 8.67 -15.21
N THR A 362 11.92 7.49 -15.17
CA THR A 362 10.87 7.06 -16.12
C THR A 362 9.55 6.86 -15.38
N ALA A 363 8.44 7.16 -16.04
CA ALA A 363 7.09 7.00 -15.47
C ALA A 363 6.59 5.54 -15.46
N CYS A 364 7.50 4.57 -15.33
CA CYS A 364 7.24 3.12 -15.39
C CYS A 364 6.54 2.54 -14.13
N HIS A 365 6.05 3.42 -13.25
CA HIS A 365 5.68 3.17 -11.86
C HIS A 365 4.75 1.97 -11.63
N ARG A 366 3.83 1.65 -12.53
CA ARG A 366 2.81 0.60 -12.31
C ARG A 366 3.25 -0.81 -12.73
N GLY A 367 4.17 -0.95 -13.68
CA GLY A 367 4.60 -2.26 -14.19
C GLY A 367 5.48 -3.00 -13.19
N PHE A 368 6.48 -2.32 -12.65
CA PHE A 368 7.56 -2.94 -11.86
C PHE A 368 7.34 -2.94 -10.35
N LEU A 369 6.49 -2.06 -9.80
CA LEU A 369 6.14 -2.09 -8.37
C LEU A 369 5.20 -3.24 -7.98
N GLY A 370 4.52 -3.83 -8.96
CA GLY A 370 3.64 -4.99 -8.80
C GLY A 370 4.38 -6.32 -8.71
N ILE A 371 5.67 -6.36 -9.08
CA ILE A 371 6.55 -7.48 -8.82
C ILE A 371 6.82 -7.45 -7.32
N ARG A 372 6.02 -8.21 -6.56
CA ARG A 372 6.17 -8.30 -5.11
C ARG A 372 7.63 -8.67 -4.79
N VAL A 373 8.18 -8.00 -3.79
CA VAL A 373 9.51 -8.19 -3.20
C VAL A 373 9.59 -9.60 -2.62
N VAL A 374 9.72 -10.64 -3.45
CA VAL A 374 9.71 -12.02 -2.95
C VAL A 374 10.93 -12.82 -3.40
N ASP A 375 11.62 -12.42 -4.47
CA ASP A 375 12.84 -13.13 -4.90
C ASP A 375 13.68 -12.32 -5.92
N PRO A 376 15.01 -12.18 -5.72
CA PRO A 376 15.93 -11.59 -6.71
C PRO A 376 15.86 -12.21 -8.10
N GLY A 377 15.71 -13.54 -8.21
CA GLY A 377 15.64 -14.23 -9.50
C GLY A 377 14.41 -13.84 -10.32
N GLY A 378 13.27 -13.71 -9.66
CA GLY A 378 12.03 -13.22 -10.30
C GLY A 378 12.17 -11.79 -10.86
N VAL A 379 12.82 -10.91 -10.12
CA VAL A 379 13.03 -9.51 -10.54
C VAL A 379 13.97 -9.42 -11.72
N ALA A 380 15.11 -10.12 -11.66
CA ALA A 380 16.06 -10.18 -12.76
C ALA A 380 15.40 -10.71 -14.04
N LYS A 381 14.55 -11.74 -13.94
CA LYS A 381 13.83 -12.32 -15.09
C LYS A 381 12.85 -11.34 -15.74
N GLU A 382 12.08 -10.59 -14.95
CA GLU A 382 11.10 -9.64 -15.48
C GLU A 382 11.77 -8.42 -16.13
N PHE A 383 12.79 -7.84 -15.49
CA PHE A 383 13.59 -6.78 -16.11
C PHE A 383 14.36 -7.28 -17.33
N GLY A 384 14.86 -8.51 -17.28
CA GLY A 384 15.52 -9.16 -18.39
C GLY A 384 14.60 -9.31 -19.59
N ARG A 385 13.36 -9.78 -19.39
CA ARG A 385 12.34 -9.84 -20.43
C ARG A 385 12.06 -8.46 -21.04
N ALA A 386 11.98 -7.41 -20.21
CA ALA A 386 11.75 -6.05 -20.68
C ALA A 386 12.93 -5.49 -21.49
N LEU A 387 14.16 -5.88 -21.16
CA LEU A 387 15.38 -5.45 -21.84
C LEU A 387 15.86 -6.40 -22.95
N GLY A 388 15.20 -7.54 -23.14
CA GLY A 388 15.64 -8.57 -24.08
C GLY A 388 16.96 -9.23 -23.69
N ARG A 389 17.19 -9.42 -22.39
CA ARG A 389 18.43 -9.93 -21.78
C ARG A 389 18.12 -10.93 -20.65
N ASP A 390 19.06 -11.80 -20.33
CA ASP A 390 18.92 -12.83 -19.28
C ASP A 390 20.07 -12.80 -18.25
N ASP A 391 21.03 -11.89 -18.43
CA ASP A 391 22.25 -11.75 -17.64
C ASP A 391 22.17 -10.70 -16.51
N LEU A 392 20.95 -10.31 -16.13
CA LEU A 392 20.72 -9.31 -15.10
C LEU A 392 20.89 -9.91 -13.71
N ARG A 393 21.40 -9.09 -12.79
CA ARG A 393 21.45 -9.43 -11.37
C ARG A 393 20.66 -8.41 -10.58
N ALA A 394 19.95 -8.88 -9.56
CA ALA A 394 19.05 -8.03 -8.77
C ALA A 394 19.39 -8.11 -7.28
N VAL A 395 19.22 -6.99 -6.60
CA VAL A 395 19.16 -6.87 -5.14
C VAL A 395 17.75 -6.45 -4.79
N VAL A 396 17.07 -7.29 -4.00
CA VAL A 396 15.67 -7.13 -3.66
C VAL A 396 15.54 -7.15 -2.15
N ALA A 397 15.08 -6.06 -1.56
CA ALA A 397 14.85 -5.96 -0.13
C ALA A 397 13.72 -4.99 0.18
N ASP A 398 13.06 -5.15 1.32
CA ASP A 398 12.08 -4.17 1.79
C ASP A 398 12.74 -2.79 1.98
N ARG A 399 13.90 -2.79 2.64
CA ARG A 399 14.73 -1.63 2.93
C ARG A 399 16.13 -1.82 2.35
N LEU A 400 16.64 -0.82 1.63
CA LEU A 400 18.00 -0.84 1.07
C LEU A 400 18.93 0.05 1.90
N GLY A 401 19.89 -0.56 2.60
CA GLY A 401 20.88 0.15 3.39
C GLY A 401 22.18 0.33 2.63
N ARG A 402 23.15 -0.55 2.87
CA ARG A 402 24.35 -0.66 2.03
C ARG A 402 24.20 -1.83 1.08
N VAL A 403 24.13 -1.53 -0.21
CA VAL A 403 24.11 -2.50 -1.28
C VAL A 403 25.52 -2.68 -1.82
N ASP A 404 26.01 -3.92 -1.93
CA ASP A 404 27.27 -4.25 -2.56
C ASP A 404 27.00 -4.88 -3.93
N LEU A 405 27.40 -4.22 -5.02
CA LEU A 405 27.20 -4.71 -6.39
C LEU A 405 28.20 -5.80 -6.81
N GLY A 406 29.22 -6.12 -6.01
CA GLY A 406 30.10 -7.26 -6.26
C GLY A 406 29.46 -8.57 -5.82
N THR A 407 28.89 -8.56 -4.61
CA THR A 407 28.24 -9.73 -4.00
C THR A 407 26.73 -9.76 -4.24
N PHE A 408 26.13 -8.65 -4.65
CA PHE A 408 24.67 -8.44 -4.76
C PHE A 408 23.95 -8.68 -3.43
N THR A 409 24.59 -8.25 -2.34
CA THR A 409 24.04 -8.31 -0.98
C THR A 409 23.56 -6.93 -0.54
N ASN A 410 22.62 -6.92 0.41
CA ASN A 410 22.15 -5.71 1.06
C ASN A 410 22.31 -5.88 2.56
N ASP A 411 22.91 -4.89 3.21
CA ASP A 411 22.91 -4.73 4.66
C ASP A 411 21.90 -3.63 5.01
N PRO A 412 20.65 -3.99 5.37
CA PRO A 412 19.59 -3.01 5.61
C PRO A 412 19.73 -2.28 6.95
N ASP A 413 20.45 -2.86 7.90
CA ASP A 413 20.50 -2.43 9.30
C ASP A 413 21.81 -1.70 9.65
N ILE A 414 22.69 -1.53 8.68
CA ILE A 414 23.93 -0.77 8.86
C ILE A 414 23.65 0.73 9.00
N ARG A 415 24.31 1.33 9.99
CA ARG A 415 24.40 2.77 10.14
C ARG A 415 25.31 3.34 9.05
N LEU A 416 24.77 4.20 8.19
CA LEU A 416 25.51 4.74 7.05
C LEU A 416 26.60 5.72 7.52
N ALA A 417 27.64 5.89 6.71
CA ALA A 417 28.70 6.83 7.03
C ALA A 417 28.17 8.28 7.08
N ASN A 418 28.81 9.12 7.90
CA ASN A 418 28.45 10.53 8.09
C ASN A 418 27.02 10.77 8.60
N ASP A 419 26.51 9.83 9.40
CA ASP A 419 25.26 10.06 10.13
C ASP A 419 25.38 11.32 11.01
N ALA A 420 24.41 12.20 10.85
CA ALA A 420 24.30 13.48 11.53
C ALA A 420 23.28 13.47 12.68
N LEU A 421 22.83 12.29 13.13
CA LEU A 421 21.99 12.18 14.31
C LEU A 421 22.64 12.90 15.50
N PRO A 422 21.93 13.86 16.14
CA PRO A 422 22.46 14.57 17.28
C PRO A 422 22.59 13.61 18.47
N VAL A 423 23.59 13.85 19.33
CA VAL A 423 23.72 13.12 20.59
C VAL A 423 22.70 13.71 21.58
N MET A 424 21.75 12.90 22.04
CA MET A 424 20.83 13.29 23.11
C MET A 424 21.07 12.43 24.36
N THR A 425 20.73 12.97 25.51
CA THR A 425 20.71 12.23 26.79
C THR A 425 19.27 12.10 27.29
N GLY A 426 19.04 11.11 28.17
CA GLY A 426 17.72 10.87 28.76
C GLY A 426 16.67 10.47 27.72
N ASP A 427 15.47 11.06 27.80
CA ASP A 427 14.32 10.68 26.97
C ASP A 427 14.54 10.90 25.47
N GLY A 428 15.37 11.87 25.10
CA GLY A 428 15.73 12.10 23.69
C GLY A 428 16.42 10.90 23.05
N GLN A 429 17.20 10.14 23.83
CA GLN A 429 17.87 8.93 23.35
C GLN A 429 16.86 7.82 23.00
N ILE A 430 15.75 7.69 23.76
CA ILE A 430 14.68 6.73 23.44
C ILE A 430 14.06 7.04 22.07
N VAL A 431 13.91 8.33 21.73
CA VAL A 431 13.39 8.75 20.42
C VAL A 431 14.39 8.42 19.31
N ILE A 432 15.68 8.61 19.55
CA ILE A 432 16.74 8.23 18.62
C ILE A 432 16.78 6.71 18.39
N ASP A 433 16.75 5.92 19.46
CA ASP A 433 16.80 4.45 19.39
C ASP A 433 15.58 3.92 18.63
N ARG A 434 14.41 4.51 18.88
CA ARG A 434 13.19 4.20 18.15
C ARG A 434 13.27 4.63 16.69
N PHE A 435 13.80 5.80 16.39
CA PHE A 435 14.03 6.23 15.01
C PHE A 435 14.94 5.22 14.28
N LEU A 436 16.06 4.83 14.89
CA LEU A 436 17.02 3.89 14.33
C LEU A 436 16.44 2.48 14.13
N SER A 437 15.43 2.05 14.90
CA SER A 437 14.79 0.75 14.65
C SER A 437 13.99 0.71 13.35
N PHE A 438 13.50 1.87 12.88
CA PHE A 438 12.83 2.00 11.59
C PHE A 438 13.74 2.53 10.48
N ASP A 439 14.74 3.35 10.81
CA ASP A 439 15.66 4.00 9.88
C ASP A 439 17.11 3.81 10.34
N PRO A 440 17.62 2.56 10.33
CA PRO A 440 18.92 2.20 10.90
C PRO A 440 20.09 2.90 10.20
N GLY A 441 19.88 3.37 8.97
CA GLY A 441 20.86 4.16 8.23
C GLY A 441 21.11 5.57 8.80
N GLY A 442 20.28 6.03 9.73
CA GLY A 442 20.46 7.31 10.42
C GLY A 442 19.91 8.52 9.65
N LEU A 443 20.38 9.71 10.04
CA LEU A 443 20.08 10.97 9.38
C LEU A 443 21.25 11.39 8.49
N GLN A 444 20.96 11.74 7.24
CA GLN A 444 21.95 12.18 6.27
C GLN A 444 21.69 13.64 5.89
N MET A 445 22.62 14.51 6.26
CA MET A 445 22.60 15.92 5.89
C MET A 445 23.33 16.10 4.56
N LEU A 446 22.57 16.33 3.50
CA LEU A 446 23.06 16.44 2.14
C LEU A 446 22.93 17.89 1.65
N ASP A 447 23.92 18.30 0.87
CA ASP A 447 23.91 19.59 0.17
C ASP A 447 23.15 19.44 -1.16
N PRO A 448 21.99 20.11 -1.34
CA PRO A 448 21.20 20.00 -2.57
C PRO A 448 21.99 20.31 -3.85
N SER A 449 23.00 21.19 -3.77
CA SER A 449 23.81 21.58 -4.93
C SER A 449 24.72 20.46 -5.44
N ARG A 450 24.95 19.43 -4.62
CA ARG A 450 25.75 18.25 -4.95
C ARG A 450 24.91 17.04 -5.35
N ILE A 451 23.59 17.20 -5.44
CA ILE A 451 22.66 16.13 -5.78
C ILE A 451 22.27 16.24 -7.24
N GLN A 452 22.61 15.22 -8.02
CA GLN A 452 22.12 15.08 -9.38
C GLN A 452 20.69 14.55 -9.33
N SER A 453 19.73 15.29 -9.89
CA SER A 453 18.31 14.92 -9.90
C SER A 453 17.61 15.43 -11.15
N THR A 454 16.56 14.73 -11.59
CA THR A 454 15.67 15.17 -12.68
C THR A 454 14.55 16.09 -12.18
N VAL A 455 14.46 16.33 -10.87
CA VAL A 455 13.50 17.24 -10.24
C VAL A 455 14.24 18.25 -9.37
N GLN A 456 13.60 19.38 -9.07
CA GLN A 456 14.21 20.36 -8.18
C GLN A 456 14.36 19.77 -6.76
N VAL A 457 15.58 19.83 -6.24
CA VAL A 457 15.94 19.41 -4.88
C VAL A 457 16.23 20.65 -4.05
N ILE A 458 15.64 20.73 -2.86
CA ILE A 458 15.94 21.76 -1.86
C ILE A 458 16.23 21.11 -0.51
N ALA A 459 17.00 21.78 0.34
CA ALA A 459 17.17 21.37 1.72
C ALA A 459 15.91 21.78 2.52
N ARG A 460 15.57 20.97 3.51
CA ARG A 460 14.60 21.32 4.53
C ARG A 460 15.32 21.99 5.69
N ASP A 461 14.67 23.00 6.27
CA ASP A 461 15.12 23.61 7.52
C ASP A 461 14.96 22.61 8.68
N VAL A 462 13.85 21.86 8.69
CA VAL A 462 13.58 20.79 9.66
C VAL A 462 13.52 19.44 8.94
N PRO A 463 14.39 18.46 9.29
CA PRO A 463 14.35 17.12 8.72
C PRO A 463 12.99 16.42 8.90
N PRO A 464 12.57 15.53 8.00
CA PRO A 464 11.27 14.86 8.10
C PRO A 464 11.20 13.88 9.28
N LEU A 465 10.02 13.35 9.61
CA LEU A 465 9.81 12.32 10.67
C LEU A 465 10.26 12.75 12.08
N GLU A 466 10.44 11.80 13.01
CA GLU A 466 10.82 12.08 14.40
C GLU A 466 12.15 12.81 14.54
N ILE A 467 13.03 12.68 13.56
CA ILE A 467 14.33 13.35 13.60
C ILE A 467 14.18 14.87 13.50
N GLY A 468 13.16 15.39 12.82
CA GLY A 468 12.81 16.80 12.90
C GLY A 468 12.44 17.25 14.32
N LEU A 469 11.74 16.41 15.08
CA LEU A 469 11.41 16.72 16.49
C LEU A 469 12.65 16.68 17.38
N ILE A 470 13.58 15.76 17.12
CA ILE A 470 14.86 15.68 17.82
C ILE A 470 15.67 16.95 17.59
N VAL A 471 15.77 17.43 16.34
CA VAL A 471 16.44 18.69 16.00
C VAL A 471 15.76 19.86 16.71
N LEU A 472 14.43 19.97 16.60
CA LEU A 472 13.66 21.01 17.29
C LEU A 472 13.82 20.95 18.83
N ALA A 473 13.98 19.75 19.40
CA ALA A 473 14.20 19.58 20.84
C ALA A 473 15.60 20.06 21.24
N SER A 474 16.61 19.75 20.43
CA SER A 474 17.98 20.22 20.63
C SER A 474 18.10 21.75 20.57
N GLU A 475 17.22 22.40 19.80
CA GLU A 475 17.10 23.86 19.70
C GLU A 475 16.22 24.48 20.80
N GLY A 476 15.67 23.66 21.71
CA GLY A 476 14.75 24.11 22.77
C GLY A 476 13.39 24.59 22.26
N MET A 477 13.03 24.28 21.01
CA MET A 477 11.74 24.62 20.42
C MET A 477 10.64 23.68 20.91
N VAL A 478 11.01 22.44 21.23
CA VAL A 478 10.12 21.45 21.81
C VAL A 478 10.79 20.69 22.96
N GLU A 479 10.00 20.00 23.77
CA GLU A 479 10.49 19.17 24.86
C GLU A 479 9.79 17.81 24.83
N PHE A 480 10.59 16.74 24.88
CA PHE A 480 10.04 15.39 25.00
C PHE A 480 9.49 15.19 26.40
N VAL A 481 8.25 14.72 26.49
CA VAL A 481 7.69 14.28 27.77
C VAL A 481 8.03 12.81 27.89
N ALA A 482 8.92 12.44 28.82
CA ALA A 482 9.21 11.07 29.16
C ALA A 482 7.92 10.23 29.20
N PRO A 483 7.85 9.05 28.56
CA PRO A 483 6.89 8.08 29.05
C PRO A 483 7.33 7.74 30.48
N PRO A 484 6.43 7.73 31.48
CA PRO A 484 6.76 7.05 32.73
C PRO A 484 7.17 5.61 32.38
N PRO A 485 8.12 5.01 33.10
CA PRO A 485 8.46 3.60 32.92
C PRO A 485 7.20 2.80 33.28
N GLY A 486 6.55 2.27 32.25
CA GLY A 486 5.24 1.64 32.36
C GLY A 486 4.16 2.43 31.64
N PHE A 487 3.53 1.75 30.69
CA PHE A 487 2.20 2.03 30.17
C PHE A 487 1.21 2.33 31.32
N LEU A 488 1.10 3.58 31.78
CA LEU A 488 0.07 3.98 32.74
C LEU A 488 -0.42 5.41 32.48
N THR A 489 -1.69 5.47 32.09
CA THR A 489 -2.73 6.39 32.55
C THR A 489 -2.26 7.49 33.50
N ARG A 490 -2.18 8.73 33.01
CA ARG A 490 -2.17 9.91 33.89
C ARG A 490 -3.27 10.88 33.49
N GLU A 491 -4.03 11.34 34.49
CA GLU A 491 -4.93 12.49 34.37
C GLU A 491 -4.15 13.70 33.90
N ILE A 492 -4.76 14.46 32.99
CA ILE A 492 -4.17 15.67 32.45
C ILE A 492 -4.49 16.82 33.40
N PRO A 493 -3.49 17.65 33.76
CA PRO A 493 -3.74 18.85 34.55
C PRO A 493 -4.82 19.73 33.89
N LYS A 494 -5.76 20.27 34.70
CA LYS A 494 -6.73 21.26 34.21
C LYS A 494 -6.00 22.39 33.47
N GLY A 495 -6.37 22.63 32.21
CA GLY A 495 -5.82 23.72 31.37
C GLY A 495 -5.11 23.27 30.09
N VAL A 496 -4.84 21.98 29.88
CA VAL A 496 -4.10 21.50 28.68
C VAL A 496 -5.05 20.97 27.61
N LYS A 497 -5.10 21.61 26.44
CA LYS A 497 -5.89 21.15 25.28
C LYS A 497 -5.22 19.95 24.59
N ARG A 498 -5.98 18.86 24.38
CA ARG A 498 -5.56 17.68 23.61
C ARG A 498 -5.91 17.88 22.13
N GLU A 499 -5.00 17.59 21.21
CA GLU A 499 -5.31 17.48 19.78
C GLU A 499 -4.65 16.22 19.19
N VAL A 500 -5.45 15.37 18.51
CA VAL A 500 -5.02 14.14 17.82
C VAL A 500 -5.48 14.24 16.35
N PRO A 501 -4.60 14.06 15.34
CA PRO A 501 -4.99 14.07 13.94
C PRO A 501 -5.91 12.90 13.57
N LYS A 502 -6.99 13.18 12.83
CA LYS A 502 -8.06 12.21 12.51
C LYS A 502 -7.77 11.31 11.30
N SER A 503 -6.69 11.54 10.53
CA SER A 503 -6.52 10.90 9.23
C SER A 503 -5.81 9.55 9.24
N GLU A 504 -5.32 9.05 10.37
CA GLU A 504 -4.31 7.98 10.32
C GLU A 504 -4.38 6.98 11.46
N ALA A 505 -5.29 6.01 11.29
CA ALA A 505 -5.16 4.72 11.93
C ALA A 505 -4.34 3.81 11.00
N ASN A 506 -3.02 3.98 11.00
CA ASN A 506 -2.10 2.92 10.59
C ASN A 506 -1.80 2.03 11.81
N ASP A 507 -1.36 0.79 11.58
CA ASP A 507 -1.10 -0.30 12.54
C ASP A 507 -0.17 0.04 13.73
N SER A 508 0.35 1.27 13.82
CA SER A 508 1.22 1.76 14.88
C SER A 508 0.49 2.43 16.06
N ILE A 509 -0.79 2.79 15.92
CA ILE A 509 -1.61 3.28 17.04
C ILE A 509 -2.32 2.10 17.69
N VAL A 510 -1.87 1.70 18.87
CA VAL A 510 -2.54 0.65 19.65
C VAL A 510 -3.81 1.24 20.26
N TRP A 511 -4.95 0.91 19.65
CA TRP A 511 -6.27 1.18 20.18
C TRP A 511 -6.65 0.09 21.19
N GLN A 512 -6.66 0.41 22.48
CA GLN A 512 -7.17 -0.49 23.52
C GLN A 512 -8.62 -0.13 23.82
N LYS A 513 -9.53 -1.11 23.77
CA LYS A 513 -10.88 -0.94 24.34
C LYS A 513 -10.76 -0.91 25.86
N THR A 514 -11.31 0.10 26.51
CA THR A 514 -11.36 0.19 27.97
C THR A 514 -12.60 -0.55 28.50
N PRO A 515 -12.58 -1.02 29.77
CA PRO A 515 -13.69 -1.78 30.36
C PRO A 515 -15.05 -1.04 30.40
N ASP A 516 -15.03 0.29 30.29
CA ASP A 516 -16.21 1.17 30.25
C ASP A 516 -16.76 1.42 28.82
N GLY A 517 -16.23 0.74 27.81
CA GLY A 517 -16.67 0.89 26.41
C GLY A 517 -16.00 2.03 25.65
N GLY A 518 -15.03 2.73 26.25
CA GLY A 518 -14.18 3.69 25.57
C GLY A 518 -13.11 3.05 24.67
N THR A 519 -12.52 3.84 23.77
CA THR A 519 -11.33 3.48 23.00
C THR A 519 -10.17 4.38 23.35
N ARG A 520 -9.02 3.79 23.67
CA ARG A 520 -7.80 4.47 24.08
C ARG A 520 -6.76 4.39 22.98
N ALA A 521 -6.39 5.52 22.39
CA ALA A 521 -5.25 5.61 21.49
C ALA A 521 -3.96 5.71 22.30
N THR A 522 -3.03 4.79 22.04
CA THR A 522 -1.67 4.87 22.58
C THR A 522 -0.78 5.59 21.57
N PHE A 523 -0.32 6.79 21.91
CA PHE A 523 0.67 7.51 21.10
C PHE A 523 2.07 7.14 21.59
N PRO A 524 2.94 6.66 20.70
CA PRO A 524 4.27 6.22 21.10
C PRO A 524 5.27 7.39 21.29
N LEU A 525 4.85 8.65 21.05
CA LEU A 525 5.64 9.85 21.33
C LEU A 525 4.74 11.04 21.71
N THR A 526 5.07 11.74 22.80
CA THR A 526 4.42 13.01 23.22
C THR A 526 5.44 14.12 23.36
N VAL A 527 5.14 15.28 22.79
CA VAL A 527 6.04 16.43 22.73
C VAL A 527 5.31 17.69 23.19
N VAL A 528 5.94 18.50 24.04
CA VAL A 528 5.46 19.83 24.43
C VAL A 528 6.12 20.87 23.53
N VAL A 529 5.31 21.63 22.81
CA VAL A 529 5.76 22.73 21.96
C VAL A 529 6.05 23.94 22.84
N ARG A 530 7.28 24.44 22.82
CA ARG A 530 7.70 25.59 23.64
C ARG A 530 7.66 26.91 22.85
N ARG A 531 7.83 26.83 21.53
CA ARG A 531 7.89 27.99 20.62
C ARG A 531 7.14 27.70 19.32
N ALA A 532 6.94 28.72 18.49
CA ALA A 532 6.39 28.52 17.15
C ALA A 532 7.31 27.58 16.36
N ILE A 533 6.75 26.50 15.82
CA ILE A 533 7.48 25.53 15.00
C ILE A 533 6.77 25.28 13.68
N GLU A 534 7.54 24.90 12.68
CA GLU A 534 7.04 24.26 11.47
C GLU A 534 7.21 22.76 11.62
N LEU A 535 6.12 22.00 11.43
CA LEU A 535 6.15 20.56 11.59
C LEU A 535 6.86 19.90 10.42
N PRO A 536 7.74 18.93 10.69
CA PRO A 536 8.41 18.22 9.64
C PRO A 536 7.45 17.37 8.81
N ALA A 537 7.73 17.27 7.51
CA ALA A 537 6.99 16.37 6.61
C ALA A 537 7.11 14.91 7.07
N GLY A 538 6.13 14.08 6.76
CA GLY A 538 6.12 12.67 7.17
C GLY A 538 5.70 12.41 8.62
N LEU A 539 5.80 13.42 9.50
CA LEU A 539 5.59 13.25 10.95
C LEU A 539 4.17 12.82 11.30
N THR A 540 3.18 13.40 10.60
CA THR A 540 1.79 13.01 10.81
C THR A 540 1.47 11.69 10.14
N THR A 541 2.08 11.41 8.97
CA THR A 541 1.74 10.35 7.99
C THR A 541 2.23 8.94 8.29
N GLU A 542 3.35 8.81 9.03
CA GLU A 542 4.02 7.52 9.18
C GLU A 542 3.99 6.98 10.61
N ARG A 543 4.09 7.83 11.65
CA ARG A 543 4.48 7.35 12.99
C ARG A 543 3.79 7.98 14.21
N GLY A 544 2.75 8.78 13.99
CA GLY A 544 1.79 9.23 15.01
C GLY A 544 2.41 9.90 16.25
N VAL A 545 2.52 11.22 16.24
CA VAL A 545 3.03 12.01 17.39
C VAL A 545 1.93 12.83 18.03
N ARG A 546 1.90 12.86 19.37
CA ARG A 546 1.03 13.75 20.13
C ARG A 546 1.74 15.05 20.49
N LEU A 547 1.16 16.17 20.09
CA LEU A 547 1.68 17.50 20.43
C LEU A 547 0.85 18.13 21.55
N ILE A 548 1.52 18.67 22.56
CA ILE A 548 0.96 19.50 23.62
C ILE A 548 1.41 20.92 23.36
N VAL A 549 0.47 21.83 23.10
CA VAL A 549 0.77 23.25 22.88
C VAL A 549 0.26 24.02 24.09
N PRO A 550 1.14 24.53 24.99
CA PRO A 550 0.74 25.35 26.12
C PRO A 550 0.03 26.63 25.68
N ASP A 551 -0.80 27.17 26.57
CA ASP A 551 -1.45 28.45 26.34
C ASP A 551 -0.41 29.56 26.09
N GLY A 552 -0.65 30.39 25.08
CA GLY A 552 0.26 31.46 24.65
C GLY A 552 1.36 31.02 23.66
N VAL A 553 1.57 29.72 23.43
CA VAL A 553 2.51 29.24 22.40
C VAL A 553 1.79 29.18 21.04
N PRO A 554 2.35 29.79 19.97
CA PRO A 554 1.75 29.70 18.64
C PRO A 554 1.61 28.25 18.18
N LYS A 555 0.50 27.95 17.50
CA LYS A 555 0.25 26.62 16.97
C LYS A 555 1.30 26.22 15.93
N PRO A 556 1.77 24.97 15.93
CA PRO A 556 2.63 24.45 14.88
C PRO A 556 2.02 24.63 13.47
N ARG A 557 2.84 25.03 12.49
CA ARG A 557 2.47 25.17 11.07
C ARG A 557 2.88 23.93 10.27
N GLY A 558 2.38 23.74 9.04
CA GLY A 558 2.94 22.77 8.07
C GLY A 558 2.31 21.36 8.00
N ALA A 559 1.51 20.93 8.98
CA ALA A 559 0.80 19.65 8.89
C ALA A 559 -0.47 19.75 8.03
N LYS A 560 -0.42 19.28 6.78
CA LYS A 560 -1.55 19.30 5.82
C LYS A 560 -2.83 18.58 6.30
N ASN A 561 -2.76 17.75 7.34
CA ASN A 561 -3.87 16.90 7.81
C ASN A 561 -4.51 17.31 9.15
N TRP A 562 -4.33 18.55 9.60
CA TRP A 562 -4.92 19.01 10.86
C TRP A 562 -6.42 19.32 10.73
N ARG A 563 -7.28 18.30 10.57
CA ARG A 563 -8.72 18.44 10.84
C ARG A 563 -8.99 18.26 12.32
N LEU A 564 -9.48 19.32 12.94
CA LEU A 564 -9.79 19.36 14.36
C LEU A 564 -11.03 18.55 14.71
N ASN A 565 -10.93 17.77 15.78
CA ASN A 565 -12.11 17.47 16.57
C ASN A 565 -12.39 18.63 17.51
N GLY A 566 -13.58 19.22 17.38
CA GLY A 566 -14.24 19.87 18.50
C GLY A 566 -14.48 18.84 19.62
N GLY A 567 -14.61 19.36 20.84
CA GLY A 567 -14.69 18.63 22.11
C GLY A 567 -15.53 17.36 22.11
#